data_AF-A0A930AE49-F1
#
_entry.id   AF-A0A930AE49-F1
#
_cell.length_a   1.000
_cell.length_b   1.000
_cell.length_c   1.000
_cell.angle_alpha   90.00
_cell.angle_beta   90.00
_cell.angle_gamma   90.00
#
_symmetry.space_group_name_H-M   'P 1'
#
loop_
_entity.id
_entity.type
_entity.pdbx_description
1 polymer ?
#
loop_
_entity_poly.entity_id
_entity_poly.type
_entity_poly.pdbx_seq_one_letter_code
_entity_poly.pdbx_strand_id
1 'polypeptide(L)'
;MPFEIVRNDITKMKVDAIVNAANKSLLGGGGVDGCIHRAAGPELLAECKLLNGCETGSAKVTKGYHLSCMYVIHAVGPRWIDGNHHEKELLESCYTTSLHLAKEYGCKSIAFPLISSGIYGYPKEQALRIAVEQIRKFLLDNEMMIYLVIFDRKAYEISDRLYSDIATYIDDRYVDEHSDTLSLQRVRFREYENTCLKEESVPLSSANQKTIKDWLDGIDESFSEMLLRKIDESGMSDAQCYKKANIDRKLFSKIRSDKLYKPSKPTVLAFALALELSLDEMQDMLAKAGFALSHSSKFDLIIEYFVKQGNYNVYEINEALFAFDQSLIGG
;
A
#
# COMPACT_ATOMS: atom_id res chain seq x y z
N MET A 1 5.67 -2.46 7.76
CA MET A 1 4.74 -3.42 8.31
C MET A 1 4.34 -4.23 7.12
N PRO A 2 4.25 -5.53 7.32
CA PRO A 2 4.23 -6.44 6.21
C PRO A 2 2.76 -6.66 5.78
N PHE A 3 1.96 -5.59 5.59
CA PHE A 3 0.61 -5.70 5.00
C PHE A 3 0.61 -5.06 3.61
N GLU A 4 0.29 -5.86 2.60
CA GLU A 4 0.21 -5.43 1.21
C GLU A 4 -1.12 -5.83 0.58
N ILE A 5 -1.68 -4.94 -0.23
CA ILE A 5 -2.82 -5.25 -1.09
C ILE A 5 -2.25 -5.50 -2.49
N VAL A 6 -2.47 -6.69 -3.02
CA VAL A 6 -1.82 -7.12 -4.27
C VAL A 6 -2.83 -7.62 -5.28
N ARG A 7 -2.60 -7.25 -6.54
CA ARG A 7 -3.34 -7.83 -7.66
C ARG A 7 -2.66 -9.11 -8.12
N ASN A 8 -3.21 -10.25 -7.74
CA ASN A 8 -2.61 -11.54 -8.11
C ASN A 8 -3.64 -12.68 -8.10
N ASP A 9 -3.22 -13.84 -8.58
CA ASP A 9 -3.88 -15.11 -8.33
C ASP A 9 -3.39 -15.68 -6.99
N ILE A 10 -4.29 -15.84 -6.03
CA ILE A 10 -3.96 -16.34 -4.70
C ILE A 10 -3.30 -17.73 -4.74
N THR A 11 -3.60 -18.56 -5.74
CA THR A 11 -3.01 -19.89 -5.92
C THR A 11 -1.53 -19.84 -6.33
N LYS A 12 -1.04 -18.66 -6.75
CA LYS A 12 0.34 -18.40 -7.17
C LYS A 12 1.17 -17.65 -6.12
N MET A 13 0.56 -17.28 -4.99
CA MET A 13 1.25 -16.59 -3.91
C MET A 13 2.28 -17.51 -3.27
N LYS A 14 3.49 -16.97 -3.04
CA LYS A 14 4.58 -17.65 -2.34
C LYS A 14 4.59 -17.19 -0.89
N VAL A 15 3.75 -17.83 -0.07
CA VAL A 15 3.52 -17.52 1.34
C VAL A 15 3.37 -18.82 2.13
N ASP A 16 3.48 -18.76 3.46
CA ASP A 16 3.39 -19.98 4.28
C ASP A 16 1.95 -20.53 4.32
N ALA A 17 0.95 -19.65 4.37
CA ALA A 17 -0.46 -20.03 4.31
C ALA A 17 -1.25 -19.18 3.29
N ILE A 18 -2.21 -19.79 2.61
CA ILE A 18 -3.25 -19.05 1.89
C ILE A 18 -4.60 -19.30 2.56
N VAL A 19 -5.49 -18.31 2.49
CA VAL A 19 -6.87 -18.45 2.96
C VAL A 19 -7.78 -18.81 1.79
N ASN A 20 -8.62 -19.80 2.00
CA ASN A 20 -9.69 -20.16 1.10
C ASN A 20 -11.01 -19.59 1.64
N ALA A 21 -11.74 -18.84 0.82
CA ALA A 21 -13.12 -18.44 1.13
C ALA A 21 -14.08 -19.61 0.80
N ALA A 22 -14.26 -20.49 1.77
CA ALA A 22 -14.99 -21.74 1.65
C ALA A 22 -16.47 -21.61 2.04
N ASN A 23 -17.23 -22.66 1.77
CA ASN A 23 -18.59 -22.85 2.30
C ASN A 23 -18.58 -23.86 3.46
N LYS A 24 -19.69 -23.97 4.21
CA LYS A 24 -19.79 -24.81 5.42
C LYS A 24 -19.37 -26.28 5.22
N SER A 25 -19.51 -26.83 4.01
CA SER A 25 -19.15 -28.23 3.75
C SER A 25 -17.63 -28.46 3.73
N LEU A 26 -16.83 -27.44 3.40
CA LEU A 26 -15.40 -27.55 3.06
C LEU A 26 -15.08 -28.50 1.88
N LEU A 27 -16.09 -28.99 1.14
CA LEU A 27 -15.90 -29.97 0.06
C LEU A 27 -15.70 -29.33 -1.31
N GLY A 28 -15.10 -28.14 -1.34
CA GLY A 28 -14.92 -27.34 -2.54
C GLY A 28 -16.20 -26.65 -3.02
N GLY A 29 -16.08 -25.97 -4.16
CA GLY A 29 -17.14 -25.14 -4.73
C GLY A 29 -16.69 -24.36 -5.97
N GLY A 30 -17.37 -23.24 -6.24
CA GLY A 30 -17.01 -22.29 -7.28
C GLY A 30 -16.04 -21.20 -6.80
N GLY A 31 -15.75 -20.21 -7.65
CA GLY A 31 -14.92 -19.05 -7.29
C GLY A 31 -13.50 -19.43 -6.84
N VAL A 32 -12.99 -18.72 -5.83
CA VAL A 32 -11.64 -18.94 -5.27
C VAL A 32 -11.47 -20.34 -4.69
N ASP A 33 -12.52 -20.90 -4.07
CA ASP A 33 -12.53 -22.25 -3.49
C ASP A 33 -12.25 -23.30 -4.56
N GLY A 34 -12.98 -23.22 -5.68
CA GLY A 34 -12.74 -24.09 -6.84
C GLY A 34 -11.34 -23.92 -7.44
N CYS A 35 -10.81 -22.68 -7.50
CA CYS A 35 -9.45 -22.44 -8.00
C CYS A 35 -8.39 -23.07 -7.08
N ILE A 36 -8.52 -22.91 -5.77
CA ILE A 36 -7.61 -23.49 -4.77
C ILE A 36 -7.65 -25.02 -4.83
N HIS A 37 -8.84 -25.64 -4.85
CA HIS A 37 -8.95 -27.10 -4.97
C HIS A 37 -8.34 -27.65 -6.26
N ARG A 38 -8.54 -26.98 -7.40
CA ARG A 38 -7.91 -27.39 -8.67
C ARG A 38 -6.38 -27.26 -8.63
N ALA A 39 -5.87 -26.21 -8.01
CA ALA A 39 -4.44 -25.95 -7.93
C ALA A 39 -3.73 -26.84 -6.90
N ALA A 40 -4.37 -27.15 -5.77
CA ALA A 40 -3.82 -27.99 -4.71
C ALA A 40 -3.82 -29.49 -5.06
N GLY A 41 -4.74 -29.94 -5.92
CA GLY A 41 -4.90 -31.35 -6.27
C GLY A 41 -5.98 -32.07 -5.47
N PRO A 42 -6.33 -33.32 -5.86
CA PRO A 42 -7.40 -34.10 -5.24
C PRO A 42 -7.19 -34.41 -3.76
N GLU A 43 -5.93 -34.40 -3.29
CA GLU A 43 -5.55 -34.67 -1.91
C GLU A 43 -6.12 -33.65 -0.93
N LEU A 44 -6.25 -32.38 -1.35
CA LEU A 44 -6.88 -31.34 -0.53
C LEU A 44 -8.32 -31.70 -0.20
N LEU A 45 -9.09 -32.17 -1.19
CA LEU A 45 -10.47 -32.60 -0.97
C LEU A 45 -10.55 -33.84 -0.07
N ALA A 46 -9.57 -34.76 -0.17
CA ALA A 46 -9.51 -35.94 0.68
C ALA A 46 -9.31 -35.56 2.16
N GLU A 47 -8.43 -34.59 2.45
CA GLU A 47 -8.23 -34.08 3.82
C GLU A 47 -9.43 -33.29 4.32
N CYS A 48 -10.04 -32.43 3.48
CA CYS A 48 -11.24 -31.68 3.86
C CYS A 48 -12.39 -32.59 4.32
N LYS A 49 -12.55 -33.78 3.74
CA LYS A 49 -13.57 -34.77 4.16
C LYS A 49 -13.39 -35.23 5.60
N LEU A 50 -12.18 -35.19 6.14
CA LEU A 50 -11.87 -35.58 7.53
C LEU A 50 -12.22 -34.46 8.54
N LEU A 51 -12.43 -33.23 8.06
CA LEU A 51 -12.68 -32.07 8.91
C LEU A 51 -14.14 -31.92 9.36
N ASN A 52 -15.09 -32.66 8.78
CA ASN A 52 -16.53 -32.59 9.09
C ASN A 52 -17.12 -31.16 8.94
N GLY A 53 -16.77 -30.46 7.87
CA GLY A 53 -17.27 -29.10 7.59
C GLY A 53 -16.71 -28.03 8.54
N CYS A 54 -17.25 -26.82 8.48
CA CYS A 54 -16.89 -25.72 9.36
C CYS A 54 -18.06 -24.74 9.52
N GLU A 55 -18.24 -24.21 10.72
CA GLU A 55 -19.27 -23.21 10.96
C GLU A 55 -18.89 -21.85 10.36
N THR A 56 -19.92 -21.07 10.02
CA THR A 56 -19.75 -19.69 9.57
C THR A 56 -19.11 -18.85 10.67
N GLY A 57 -18.16 -17.99 10.30
CA GLY A 57 -17.38 -17.20 11.25
C GLY A 57 -16.12 -17.91 11.76
N SER A 58 -15.84 -19.13 11.29
CA SER A 58 -14.69 -19.92 11.73
C SER A 58 -13.84 -20.38 10.54
N ALA A 59 -12.73 -21.04 10.84
CA ALA A 59 -11.82 -21.57 9.85
C ALA A 59 -11.15 -22.88 10.29
N LYS A 60 -10.68 -23.69 9.33
CA LYS A 60 -9.92 -24.93 9.59
C LYS A 60 -8.70 -25.02 8.68
N VAL A 61 -7.68 -25.75 9.12
CA VAL A 61 -6.38 -25.85 8.43
C VAL A 61 -6.23 -27.22 7.76
N THR A 62 -5.65 -27.21 6.56
CA THR A 62 -5.18 -28.38 5.80
C THR A 62 -3.78 -28.09 5.25
N LYS A 63 -3.14 -29.09 4.63
CA LYS A 63 -1.88 -28.89 3.91
C LYS A 63 -2.10 -28.17 2.57
N GLY A 64 -1.06 -27.52 2.06
CA GLY A 64 -1.06 -26.85 0.75
C GLY A 64 -0.98 -27.78 -0.46
N TYR A 65 -0.54 -29.03 -0.29
CA TYR A 65 -0.37 -30.02 -1.37
C TYR A 65 0.46 -29.48 -2.54
N HIS A 66 -0.11 -29.39 -3.74
CA HIS A 66 0.58 -28.89 -4.94
C HIS A 66 0.73 -27.35 -4.97
N LEU A 67 0.18 -26.62 -4.00
CA LEU A 67 0.36 -25.18 -3.90
C LEU A 67 1.77 -24.80 -3.42
N SER A 68 2.18 -23.57 -3.71
CA SER A 68 3.45 -23.00 -3.23
C SER A 68 3.36 -22.46 -1.78
N CYS A 69 2.47 -23.03 -0.97
CA CYS A 69 2.28 -22.71 0.44
C CYS A 69 2.26 -23.99 1.28
N MET A 70 2.54 -23.87 2.57
CA MET A 70 2.54 -25.01 3.50
C MET A 70 1.11 -25.41 3.88
N TYR A 71 0.24 -24.41 4.07
CA TYR A 71 -1.11 -24.60 4.59
C TYR A 71 -2.18 -23.89 3.76
N VAL A 72 -3.39 -24.44 3.77
CA VAL A 72 -4.61 -23.75 3.34
C VAL A 72 -5.51 -23.60 4.56
N ILE A 73 -5.91 -22.36 4.85
CA ILE A 73 -6.86 -22.03 5.92
C ILE A 73 -8.22 -21.80 5.29
N HIS A 74 -9.15 -22.73 5.50
CA HIS A 74 -10.50 -22.68 4.94
C HIS A 74 -11.43 -21.88 5.86
N ALA A 75 -11.63 -20.61 5.54
CA ALA A 75 -12.50 -19.70 6.29
C ALA A 75 -13.92 -19.69 5.69
N VAL A 76 -14.95 -19.83 6.54
CA VAL A 76 -16.35 -19.84 6.10
C VAL A 76 -17.00 -18.51 6.44
N GLY A 77 -16.99 -17.60 5.47
CA GLY A 77 -17.63 -16.29 5.60
C GLY A 77 -19.16 -16.34 5.64
N PRO A 78 -19.83 -15.28 6.11
CA PRO A 78 -21.29 -15.16 6.05
C PRO A 78 -21.76 -14.82 4.64
N ARG A 79 -22.98 -15.26 4.30
CA ARG A 79 -23.72 -14.74 3.15
C ARG A 79 -24.35 -13.41 3.54
N TRP A 80 -24.23 -12.41 2.69
CA TRP A 80 -24.86 -11.12 2.90
C TRP A 80 -26.37 -11.20 2.63
N ILE A 81 -27.15 -10.67 3.55
CA ILE A 81 -28.60 -10.52 3.40
C ILE A 81 -28.94 -9.04 3.45
N ASP A 82 -28.74 -8.42 4.62
CA ASP A 82 -29.07 -7.01 4.87
C ASP A 82 -28.19 -6.34 5.94
N GLY A 83 -27.28 -7.10 6.58
CA GLY A 83 -26.40 -6.60 7.65
C GLY A 83 -26.98 -6.71 9.06
N ASN A 84 -28.18 -7.28 9.23
CA ASN A 84 -28.87 -7.42 10.52
C ASN A 84 -28.84 -8.85 11.09
N HIS A 85 -28.07 -9.76 10.50
CA HIS A 85 -27.96 -11.17 10.84
C HIS A 85 -26.57 -11.55 11.36
N HIS A 86 -25.90 -10.62 12.03
CA HIS A 86 -24.53 -10.75 12.52
C HIS A 86 -23.48 -10.96 11.42
N GLU A 87 -23.76 -10.56 10.17
CA GLU A 87 -22.82 -10.78 9.07
C GLU A 87 -21.49 -10.05 9.31
N LYS A 88 -21.52 -8.88 9.94
CA LYS A 88 -20.30 -8.14 10.27
C LYS A 88 -19.44 -8.94 11.25
N GLU A 89 -20.00 -9.35 12.38
CA GLU A 89 -19.30 -10.06 13.45
C GLU A 89 -18.76 -11.42 12.95
N LEU A 90 -19.53 -12.11 12.10
CA LEU A 90 -19.10 -13.37 11.49
C LEU A 90 -17.95 -13.15 10.50
N LEU A 91 -17.98 -12.08 9.71
CA LEU A 91 -16.87 -11.77 8.79
C LEU A 91 -15.61 -11.36 9.56
N GLU A 92 -15.74 -10.54 10.61
CA GLU A 92 -14.64 -10.19 11.51
C GLU A 92 -14.02 -11.43 12.16
N SER A 93 -14.86 -12.36 12.62
CA SER A 93 -14.44 -13.63 13.20
C SER A 93 -13.67 -14.51 12.21
N CYS A 94 -14.01 -14.49 10.91
CA CYS A 94 -13.26 -15.23 9.89
C CYS A 94 -11.81 -14.76 9.77
N TYR A 95 -11.59 -13.45 9.69
CA TYR A 95 -10.24 -12.88 9.63
C TYR A 95 -9.47 -13.17 10.92
N THR A 96 -10.09 -12.92 12.06
CA THR A 96 -9.50 -13.15 13.38
C THR A 96 -9.07 -14.62 13.56
N THR A 97 -9.97 -15.56 13.31
CA THR A 97 -9.70 -17.00 13.44
C THR A 97 -8.60 -17.45 12.48
N SER A 98 -8.61 -16.97 11.23
CA SER A 98 -7.60 -17.35 10.25
C SER A 98 -6.21 -16.84 10.60
N LEU A 99 -6.10 -15.60 11.08
CA LEU A 99 -4.83 -15.00 11.53
C LEU A 99 -4.27 -15.73 12.76
N HIS A 100 -5.14 -16.09 13.72
CA HIS A 100 -4.73 -16.89 14.88
C HIS A 100 -4.25 -18.30 14.49
N LEU A 101 -4.96 -18.99 13.59
CA LEU A 101 -4.53 -20.29 13.09
C LEU A 101 -3.19 -20.19 12.36
N ALA A 102 -2.99 -19.18 11.52
CA ALA A 102 -1.70 -18.97 10.85
C ALA A 102 -0.55 -18.81 11.86
N LYS A 103 -0.78 -18.04 12.93
CA LYS A 103 0.18 -17.86 14.02
C LYS A 103 0.45 -19.15 14.77
N GLU A 104 -0.59 -19.90 15.13
CA GLU A 104 -0.49 -21.18 15.85
C GLU A 104 0.33 -22.21 15.06
N TYR A 105 0.17 -22.23 13.74
CA TYR A 105 0.92 -23.08 12.83
C TYR A 105 2.30 -22.52 12.46
N GLY A 106 2.74 -21.43 13.10
CA GLY A 106 4.07 -20.85 12.92
C GLY A 106 4.31 -20.15 11.58
N CYS A 107 3.25 -19.75 10.87
CA CYS A 107 3.36 -19.04 9.60
C CYS A 107 3.97 -17.65 9.83
N LYS A 108 4.92 -17.28 8.99
CA LYS A 108 5.49 -15.93 8.91
C LYS A 108 4.80 -15.08 7.86
N SER A 109 4.10 -15.73 6.92
CA SER A 109 3.36 -15.07 5.84
C SER A 109 2.02 -15.75 5.54
N ILE A 110 0.99 -14.93 5.26
CA ILE A 110 -0.36 -15.37 4.91
C ILE A 110 -0.96 -14.51 3.81
N ALA A 111 -1.71 -15.11 2.88
CA ALA A 111 -2.47 -14.39 1.85
C ALA A 111 -3.97 -14.64 1.99
N PHE A 112 -4.76 -13.57 2.02
CA PHE A 112 -6.21 -13.56 2.10
C PHE A 112 -6.83 -13.20 0.74
N PRO A 113 -7.91 -13.85 0.32
CA PRO A 113 -8.84 -13.26 -0.63
C PRO A 113 -9.74 -12.26 0.13
N LEU A 114 -10.51 -11.45 -0.59
CA LEU A 114 -11.59 -10.67 0.03
C LEU A 114 -12.76 -11.60 0.36
N ILE A 115 -12.85 -12.04 1.63
CA ILE A 115 -13.83 -13.04 2.08
C ILE A 115 -15.26 -12.50 1.92
N SER A 116 -16.18 -13.36 1.48
CA SER A 116 -17.62 -13.10 1.27
C SER A 116 -18.00 -12.08 0.17
N SER A 117 -17.05 -11.34 -0.43
CA SER A 117 -17.35 -10.29 -1.43
C SER A 117 -17.62 -10.81 -2.85
N GLY A 118 -17.59 -12.13 -3.04
CA GLY A 118 -17.88 -12.81 -4.31
C GLY A 118 -19.33 -13.28 -4.36
N ILE A 119 -19.54 -14.59 -4.54
CA ILE A 119 -20.87 -15.23 -4.64
C ILE A 119 -21.75 -14.95 -3.40
N TYR A 120 -21.14 -14.71 -2.24
CA TYR A 120 -21.85 -14.43 -0.99
C TYR A 120 -22.38 -12.99 -0.89
N GLY A 121 -22.06 -12.13 -1.86
CA GLY A 121 -22.73 -10.85 -2.06
C GLY A 121 -22.42 -9.77 -1.03
N TYR A 122 -21.42 -9.97 -0.16
CA TYR A 122 -21.05 -8.96 0.83
C TYR A 122 -20.58 -7.68 0.14
N PRO A 123 -21.12 -6.49 0.50
CA PRO A 123 -20.68 -5.22 -0.09
C PRO A 123 -19.17 -5.08 0.00
N LYS A 124 -18.52 -4.90 -1.16
CA LYS A 124 -17.05 -5.02 -1.26
C LYS A 124 -16.31 -3.99 -0.41
N GLU A 125 -16.80 -2.74 -0.39
CA GLU A 125 -16.27 -1.67 0.45
C GLU A 125 -16.32 -2.04 1.94
N GLN A 126 -17.46 -2.59 2.40
CA GLN A 126 -17.60 -3.00 3.80
C GLN A 126 -16.70 -4.20 4.13
N ALA A 127 -16.64 -5.19 3.24
CA ALA A 127 -15.78 -6.36 3.42
C ALA A 127 -14.29 -5.97 3.46
N LEU A 128 -13.88 -4.99 2.64
CA LEU A 128 -12.51 -4.47 2.60
C LEU A 128 -12.17 -3.75 3.90
N ARG A 129 -13.05 -2.85 4.36
CA ARG A 129 -12.87 -2.15 5.64
C ARG A 129 -12.69 -3.15 6.79
N ILE A 130 -13.54 -4.17 6.86
CA ILE A 130 -13.45 -5.24 7.86
C ILE A 130 -12.10 -5.98 7.74
N ALA A 131 -11.69 -6.36 6.53
CA ALA A 131 -10.41 -7.03 6.30
C ALA A 131 -9.23 -6.20 6.82
N VAL A 132 -9.15 -4.94 6.40
CA VAL A 132 -8.08 -4.01 6.78
C VAL A 132 -8.09 -3.77 8.28
N GLU A 133 -9.26 -3.54 8.89
CA GLU A 133 -9.38 -3.32 10.34
C GLU A 133 -8.90 -4.53 11.16
N GLN A 134 -9.34 -5.74 10.83
CA GLN A 134 -8.94 -6.94 11.56
C GLN A 134 -7.46 -7.28 11.36
N ILE A 135 -6.93 -7.10 10.14
CA ILE A 135 -5.50 -7.29 9.86
C ILE A 135 -4.66 -6.28 10.65
N ARG A 136 -5.04 -5.00 10.65
CA ARG A 136 -4.34 -3.96 11.42
C ARG A 136 -4.36 -4.26 12.90
N LYS A 137 -5.53 -4.62 13.44
CA LYS A 137 -5.69 -4.99 14.86
C LYS A 137 -4.77 -6.14 15.23
N PHE A 138 -4.67 -7.17 14.40
CA PHE A 138 -3.75 -8.29 14.62
C PHE A 138 -2.27 -7.86 14.59
N LEU A 139 -1.87 -6.99 13.65
CA LEU A 139 -0.49 -6.52 13.49
C LEU A 139 -0.02 -5.55 14.59
N LEU A 140 -0.90 -5.06 15.46
CA LEU A 140 -0.50 -4.28 16.63
C LEU A 140 0.39 -5.13 17.56
N ASP A 141 0.02 -6.39 17.76
CA ASP A 141 0.65 -7.30 18.73
C ASP A 141 1.45 -8.44 18.09
N ASN A 142 1.45 -8.55 16.76
CA ASN A 142 2.04 -9.67 16.03
C ASN A 142 2.88 -9.21 14.83
N GLU A 143 3.96 -9.93 14.55
CA GLU A 143 4.77 -9.76 13.35
C GLU A 143 4.47 -10.91 12.36
N MET A 144 3.81 -10.61 11.24
CA MET A 144 3.49 -11.59 10.19
C MET A 144 3.21 -10.86 8.87
N MET A 145 3.80 -11.30 7.76
CA MET A 145 3.46 -10.76 6.43
C MET A 145 2.07 -11.19 6.00
N ILE A 146 1.20 -10.23 5.71
CA ILE A 146 -0.18 -10.43 5.34
C ILE A 146 -0.38 -9.81 3.96
N TYR A 147 -0.98 -10.57 3.04
CA TYR A 147 -1.39 -10.07 1.73
C TYR A 147 -2.90 -10.10 1.63
N LEU A 148 -3.51 -9.02 1.15
CA LEU A 148 -4.88 -9.06 0.65
C LEU A 148 -4.83 -9.15 -0.87
N VAL A 149 -5.18 -10.31 -1.41
CA VAL A 149 -5.08 -10.66 -2.82
C VAL A 149 -6.41 -10.39 -3.51
N ILE A 150 -6.35 -9.54 -4.54
CA ILE A 150 -7.53 -9.05 -5.24
C ILE A 150 -7.40 -9.39 -6.72
N PHE A 151 -8.36 -10.17 -7.22
CA PHE A 151 -8.30 -10.69 -8.59
C PHE A 151 -8.94 -9.73 -9.61
N ASP A 152 -10.03 -9.03 -9.25
CA ASP A 152 -10.84 -8.25 -10.19
C ASP A 152 -10.71 -6.73 -9.97
N ARG A 153 -10.63 -5.97 -11.07
CA ARG A 153 -10.63 -4.50 -11.12
C ARG A 153 -11.86 -3.89 -10.47
N LYS A 154 -13.02 -4.52 -10.63
CA LYS A 154 -14.31 -4.04 -10.07
C LYS A 154 -14.49 -4.37 -8.59
N ALA A 155 -13.49 -4.98 -7.94
CA ALA A 155 -13.57 -5.24 -6.51
C ALA A 155 -13.36 -3.97 -5.66
N TYR A 156 -12.68 -2.99 -6.25
CA TYR A 156 -12.40 -1.67 -5.70
C TYR A 156 -13.36 -0.65 -6.31
N GLU A 157 -14.61 -0.65 -5.86
CA GLU A 157 -15.37 0.59 -5.88
C GLU A 157 -14.87 1.39 -4.68
N ILE A 158 -13.78 2.14 -4.88
CA ILE A 158 -13.62 3.38 -4.13
C ILE A 158 -14.94 4.12 -4.33
N SER A 159 -15.51 4.70 -3.26
CA SER A 159 -16.70 5.56 -3.36
C SER A 159 -16.63 6.33 -4.68
N ASP A 160 -17.61 6.14 -5.58
CA ASP A 160 -17.60 6.77 -6.91
C ASP A 160 -17.27 8.27 -6.82
N ARG A 161 -17.67 8.90 -5.69
CA ARG A 161 -17.29 10.26 -5.35
C ARG A 161 -15.80 10.44 -5.14
N LEU A 162 -15.15 9.66 -4.28
CA LEU A 162 -13.71 9.79 -4.02
C LEU A 162 -12.87 9.47 -5.28
N TYR A 163 -13.28 8.47 -6.07
CA TYR A 163 -12.60 8.21 -7.35
C TYR A 163 -12.81 9.37 -8.33
N SER A 164 -14.05 9.88 -8.47
CA SER A 164 -14.35 11.05 -9.31
C SER A 164 -13.61 12.29 -8.84
N ASP A 165 -13.48 12.52 -7.53
CA ASP A 165 -12.81 13.67 -6.94
C ASP A 165 -11.30 13.60 -7.21
N ILE A 166 -10.69 12.44 -7.03
CA ILE A 166 -9.27 12.23 -7.36
C ILE A 166 -9.05 12.33 -8.87
N ALA A 167 -9.93 11.76 -9.69
CA ALA A 167 -9.84 11.85 -11.15
C ALA A 167 -9.97 13.30 -11.64
N THR A 168 -10.93 14.06 -11.10
CA THR A 168 -11.11 15.49 -11.38
C THR A 168 -9.89 16.28 -10.92
N TYR A 169 -9.35 15.99 -9.73
CA TYR A 169 -8.15 16.65 -9.22
C TYR A 169 -6.93 16.39 -10.12
N ILE A 170 -6.76 15.14 -10.58
CA ILE A 170 -5.70 14.79 -11.53
C ILE A 170 -5.93 15.55 -12.83
N ASP A 171 -7.13 15.52 -13.40
CA ASP A 171 -7.45 16.16 -14.68
C ASP A 171 -7.26 17.69 -14.64
N ASP A 172 -7.77 18.38 -13.61
CA ASP A 172 -7.63 19.84 -13.44
C ASP A 172 -6.15 20.24 -13.37
N ARG A 173 -5.35 19.51 -12.58
CA ARG A 173 -3.91 19.77 -12.44
C ARG A 173 -3.11 19.38 -13.68
N TYR A 174 -3.56 18.37 -14.43
CA TYR A 174 -2.92 17.95 -15.68
C TYR A 174 -3.16 18.97 -16.81
N VAL A 175 -4.35 19.59 -16.84
CA VAL A 175 -4.72 20.63 -17.82
C VAL A 175 -3.99 21.94 -17.54
N ASP A 176 -3.83 22.35 -16.28
CA ASP A 176 -3.12 23.59 -15.94
C ASP A 176 -1.67 23.61 -16.47
N GLU A 177 -0.88 22.54 -16.28
CA GLU A 177 0.50 22.48 -16.81
C GLU A 177 0.59 22.37 -18.34
N HIS A 178 -0.37 21.71 -18.99
CA HIS A 178 -0.35 21.52 -20.45
C HIS A 178 -1.00 22.68 -21.23
N SER A 179 -1.84 23.50 -20.59
CA SER A 179 -2.35 24.74 -21.17
C SER A 179 -1.26 25.81 -21.27
N ASP A 180 -0.41 25.90 -20.24
CA ASP A 180 0.73 26.80 -20.19
C ASP A 180 1.87 26.36 -21.14
N THR A 181 2.02 25.06 -21.37
CA THR A 181 3.07 24.56 -22.28
C THR A 181 2.81 24.96 -23.74
N LEU A 182 1.55 25.02 -24.18
CA LEU A 182 1.19 25.41 -25.55
C LEU A 182 1.19 26.93 -25.77
N SER A 183 0.88 27.72 -24.75
CA SER A 183 0.94 29.19 -24.80
C SER A 183 2.39 29.70 -24.67
N LEU A 184 3.19 29.11 -23.77
CA LEU A 184 4.62 29.45 -23.61
C LEU A 184 5.48 28.97 -24.78
N GLN A 185 5.16 27.84 -25.42
CA GLN A 185 5.86 27.41 -26.64
C GLN A 185 5.63 28.38 -27.81
N ARG A 186 4.44 28.98 -27.93
CA ARG A 186 4.14 29.99 -28.97
C ARG A 186 4.83 31.34 -28.73
N VAL A 187 5.01 31.73 -27.46
CA VAL A 187 5.75 32.96 -27.12
C VAL A 187 7.26 32.76 -27.32
N ARG A 188 7.82 31.63 -26.85
CA ARG A 188 9.25 31.32 -27.01
C ARG A 188 9.67 31.12 -28.47
N PHE A 189 8.82 30.57 -29.33
CA PHE A 189 9.14 30.43 -30.75
C PHE A 189 9.20 31.78 -31.49
N ARG A 190 8.44 32.79 -31.05
CA ARG A 190 8.43 34.13 -31.67
C ARG A 190 9.59 35.02 -31.24
N GLU A 191 10.14 34.81 -30.04
CA GLU A 191 11.30 35.57 -29.57
C GLU A 191 12.62 35.04 -30.15
N TYR A 192 12.70 33.73 -30.44
CA TYR A 192 13.89 33.09 -31.00
C TYR A 192 14.15 33.45 -32.47
N GLU A 193 13.11 33.72 -33.27
CA GLU A 193 13.29 34.19 -34.66
C GLU A 193 13.79 35.64 -34.77
N ASN A 194 13.62 36.46 -33.72
CA ASN A 194 13.96 37.89 -33.78
C ASN A 194 15.31 38.27 -33.17
N THR A 195 16.04 37.34 -32.53
CA THR A 195 17.32 37.66 -31.85
C THR A 195 18.59 37.05 -32.45
N CYS A 196 18.48 36.20 -33.47
CA CYS A 196 19.65 35.75 -34.24
C CYS A 196 20.06 36.81 -35.27
N LEU A 197 20.77 37.86 -34.82
CA LEU A 197 21.83 38.59 -35.55
C LEU A 197 22.27 39.79 -34.67
N LYS A 198 23.20 39.54 -33.74
CA LYS A 198 24.23 40.48 -33.26
C LYS A 198 25.14 39.78 -32.26
N GLU A 199 26.29 39.35 -32.75
CA GLU A 199 27.43 38.92 -31.93
C GLU A 199 28.07 40.16 -31.29
N GLU A 200 28.15 40.22 -29.96
CA GLU A 200 29.22 40.93 -29.26
C GLU A 200 29.69 40.11 -28.05
N SER A 201 30.99 39.85 -28.04
CA SER A 201 31.75 39.12 -27.02
C SER A 201 31.98 39.97 -25.77
N VAL A 202 31.75 39.41 -24.57
CA VAL A 202 32.13 40.03 -23.29
C VAL A 202 33.05 39.10 -22.49
N PRO A 203 34.13 39.57 -21.85
CA PRO A 203 35.09 38.71 -21.15
C PRO A 203 34.61 38.28 -19.75
N LEU A 204 34.92 37.04 -19.38
CA LEU A 204 34.76 36.49 -18.02
C LEU A 204 35.71 37.20 -17.04
N SER A 205 35.17 37.79 -15.98
CA SER A 205 35.95 38.20 -14.81
C SER A 205 35.78 37.21 -13.66
N SER A 206 36.93 36.85 -13.09
CA SER A 206 37.11 35.94 -11.96
C SER A 206 36.90 36.66 -10.63
N ALA A 207 35.93 36.25 -9.81
CA ALA A 207 35.95 36.45 -8.35
C ALA A 207 34.82 35.67 -7.64
N ASN A 208 35.14 34.47 -7.14
CA ASN A 208 34.67 33.88 -5.87
C ASN A 208 34.78 32.35 -5.94
N GLN A 209 35.98 31.82 -5.78
CA GLN A 209 36.14 30.40 -5.47
C GLN A 209 35.96 30.23 -3.96
N LYS A 210 34.72 30.08 -3.51
CA LYS A 210 34.46 29.39 -2.24
C LYS A 210 35.03 27.98 -2.38
N THR A 211 35.89 27.58 -1.44
CA THR A 211 36.56 26.28 -1.48
C THR A 211 35.53 25.17 -1.27
N ILE A 212 35.67 24.03 -1.97
CA ILE A 212 34.78 22.86 -1.83
C ILE A 212 34.65 22.40 -0.36
N LYS A 213 35.69 22.62 0.45
CA LYS A 213 35.66 22.36 1.90
C LYS A 213 34.64 23.22 2.65
N ASP A 214 34.52 24.51 2.33
CA ASP A 214 33.55 25.41 2.98
C ASP A 214 32.10 25.08 2.60
N TRP A 215 31.89 24.36 1.49
CA TRP A 215 30.59 23.79 1.09
C TRP A 215 30.28 22.46 1.78
N LEU A 216 31.30 21.66 2.12
CA LEU A 216 31.15 20.37 2.79
C LEU A 216 30.90 20.52 4.31
N ASP A 217 31.34 21.63 4.91
CA ASP A 217 31.05 21.94 6.32
C ASP A 217 29.63 22.49 6.55
N GLY A 218 28.91 22.82 5.46
CA GLY A 218 27.50 23.22 5.45
C GLY A 218 26.57 22.15 4.91
N ILE A 219 26.94 20.86 5.01
CA ILE A 219 26.06 19.76 4.62
C ILE A 219 24.81 19.81 5.52
N ASP A 220 23.68 20.05 4.87
CA ASP A 220 22.35 19.96 5.46
C ASP A 220 22.11 18.64 6.18
N GLU A 221 21.17 18.64 7.15
CA GLU A 221 20.74 17.41 7.82
C GLU A 221 20.36 16.32 6.81
N SER A 222 20.82 15.09 7.06
CA SER A 222 20.44 13.95 6.22
C SER A 222 18.97 13.56 6.44
N PHE A 223 18.38 12.83 5.49
CA PHE A 223 17.02 12.28 5.65
C PHE A 223 16.86 11.52 6.97
N SER A 224 17.81 10.65 7.33
CA SER A 224 17.74 9.87 8.57
C SER A 224 17.78 10.75 9.82
N GLU A 225 18.55 11.84 9.81
CA GLU A 225 18.60 12.80 10.92
C GLU A 225 17.30 13.60 11.04
N MET A 226 16.76 14.09 9.92
CA MET A 226 15.45 14.76 9.88
C MET A 226 14.33 13.82 10.36
N LEU A 227 14.33 12.56 9.90
CA LEU A 227 13.34 11.56 10.26
C LEU A 227 13.31 11.35 11.78
N LEU A 228 14.47 11.12 12.40
CA LEU A 228 14.55 10.90 13.84
C LEU A 228 14.14 12.14 14.64
N ARG A 229 14.59 13.33 14.20
CA ARG A 229 14.17 14.60 14.80
C ARG A 229 12.64 14.78 14.74
N LYS A 230 12.02 14.48 13.59
CA LYS A 230 10.56 14.58 13.41
C LYS A 230 9.78 13.54 14.22
N ILE A 231 10.33 12.33 14.40
CA ILE A 231 9.76 11.32 15.29
C ILE A 231 9.73 11.86 16.73
N ASP A 232 10.84 12.42 17.22
CA ASP A 232 10.93 12.99 18.56
C ASP A 232 9.98 14.20 18.74
N GLU A 233 9.92 15.10 17.75
CA GLU A 233 9.01 16.27 17.74
C GLU A 233 7.54 15.87 17.80
N SER A 234 7.16 14.76 17.14
CA SER A 234 5.78 14.26 17.13
C SER A 234 5.37 13.55 18.42
N GLY A 235 6.32 13.26 19.32
CA GLY A 235 6.08 12.53 20.57
C GLY A 235 5.75 11.05 20.39
N MET A 236 5.94 10.48 19.20
CA MET A 236 5.71 9.07 18.93
C MET A 236 6.99 8.25 19.16
N SER A 237 6.83 7.00 19.57
CA SER A 237 7.97 6.06 19.62
C SER A 237 8.38 5.61 18.22
N ASP A 238 9.65 5.25 18.04
CA ASP A 238 10.16 4.55 16.85
C ASP A 238 9.21 3.44 16.37
N ALA A 239 8.73 2.63 17.33
CA ALA A 239 7.82 1.52 17.08
C ALA A 239 6.47 1.95 16.51
N GLN A 240 5.92 3.05 16.99
CA GLN A 240 4.68 3.61 16.44
C GLN A 240 4.93 4.20 15.05
N CYS A 241 6.06 4.87 14.83
CA CYS A 241 6.37 5.51 13.55
C CYS A 241 6.47 4.49 12.41
N TYR A 242 7.37 3.50 12.50
CA TYR A 242 7.52 2.53 11.40
C TYR A 242 6.29 1.64 11.24
N LYS A 243 5.53 1.42 12.33
CA LYS A 243 4.22 0.75 12.24
C LYS A 243 3.26 1.61 11.41
N LYS A 244 3.03 2.86 11.80
CA LYS A 244 2.12 3.77 11.09
C LYS A 244 2.55 4.02 9.64
N ALA A 245 3.85 4.04 9.35
CA ALA A 245 4.41 4.16 8.00
C ALA A 245 4.28 2.89 7.14
N ASN A 246 3.74 1.79 7.66
CA ASN A 246 3.78 0.50 6.97
C ASN A 246 5.22 0.08 6.57
N ILE A 247 6.26 0.35 7.38
CA ILE A 247 7.67 -0.07 7.13
C ILE A 247 8.15 -1.18 8.08
N ASP A 248 8.87 -2.19 7.57
CA ASP A 248 9.39 -3.31 8.38
C ASP A 248 10.42 -2.84 9.43
N ARG A 249 10.43 -3.47 10.60
CA ARG A 249 11.33 -3.11 11.70
C ARG A 249 12.80 -3.22 11.31
N LYS A 250 13.19 -4.22 10.50
CA LYS A 250 14.59 -4.37 10.04
C LYS A 250 14.94 -3.28 9.05
N LEU A 251 14.01 -2.91 8.16
CA LEU A 251 14.22 -1.79 7.24
C LEU A 251 14.38 -0.48 8.00
N PHE A 252 13.51 -0.18 8.97
CA PHE A 252 13.66 0.98 9.85
C PHE A 252 14.99 0.96 10.61
N SER A 253 15.40 -0.19 11.15
CA SER A 253 16.69 -0.32 11.84
C SER A 253 17.88 -0.01 10.92
N LYS A 254 17.82 -0.34 9.62
CA LYS A 254 18.86 0.02 8.65
C LYS A 254 18.90 1.54 8.43
N ILE A 255 17.74 2.16 8.22
CA ILE A 255 17.62 3.62 8.05
C ILE A 255 18.18 4.36 9.27
N ARG A 256 17.88 3.88 10.47
CA ARG A 256 18.34 4.47 11.74
C ARG A 256 19.84 4.29 11.98
N SER A 257 20.40 3.13 11.62
CA SER A 257 21.80 2.80 11.92
C SER A 257 22.80 3.27 10.86
N ASP A 258 22.37 3.44 9.62
CA ASP A 258 23.21 3.89 8.51
C ASP A 258 22.80 5.29 8.03
N LYS A 259 23.59 6.30 8.39
CA LYS A 259 23.36 7.70 8.01
C LYS A 259 23.40 7.93 6.49
N LEU A 260 24.06 7.06 5.73
CA LEU A 260 24.18 7.15 4.28
C LEU A 260 23.15 6.27 3.57
N TYR A 261 22.25 5.62 4.31
CA TYR A 261 21.20 4.81 3.74
C TYR A 261 20.33 5.66 2.80
N LYS A 262 20.16 5.17 1.56
CA LYS A 262 19.31 5.81 0.56
C LYS A 262 17.95 5.12 0.51
N PRO A 263 16.91 5.66 1.17
CA PRO A 263 15.58 5.08 1.08
C PRO A 263 14.99 5.23 -0.33
N SER A 264 13.98 4.43 -0.65
CA SER A 264 13.17 4.65 -1.85
C SER A 264 12.22 5.84 -1.64
N LYS A 265 11.79 6.49 -2.73
CA LYS A 265 10.81 7.58 -2.66
C LYS A 265 9.51 7.15 -1.93
N PRO A 266 8.90 5.98 -2.22
CA PRO A 266 7.75 5.49 -1.46
C PRO A 266 8.05 5.33 0.04
N THR A 267 9.24 4.88 0.43
CA THR A 267 9.61 4.77 1.85
C THR A 267 9.63 6.14 2.54
N VAL A 268 10.19 7.16 1.89
CA VAL A 268 10.23 8.53 2.43
C VAL A 268 8.83 9.09 2.61
N LEU A 269 7.97 8.92 1.59
CA LEU A 269 6.57 9.33 1.65
C LEU A 269 5.79 8.61 2.75
N ALA A 270 6.07 7.33 2.97
CA ALA A 270 5.44 6.55 4.03
C ALA A 270 5.73 7.13 5.41
N PHE A 271 6.97 7.56 5.67
CA PHE A 271 7.34 8.22 6.91
C PHE A 271 6.74 9.63 7.03
N ALA A 272 6.75 10.41 5.95
CA ALA A 272 6.14 11.74 5.95
C ALA A 272 4.64 11.67 6.25
N LEU A 273 3.93 10.69 5.70
CA LEU A 273 2.52 10.42 6.00
C LEU A 273 2.34 9.93 7.44
N ALA A 274 3.19 9.02 7.92
CA ALA A 274 3.11 8.55 9.31
C ALA A 274 3.28 9.67 10.34
N LEU A 275 4.15 10.63 10.03
CA LEU A 275 4.42 11.81 10.84
C LEU A 275 3.41 12.94 10.62
N GLU A 276 2.43 12.77 9.72
CA GLU A 276 1.40 13.75 9.39
C GLU A 276 1.99 15.11 8.97
N LEU A 277 3.10 15.07 8.23
CA LEU A 277 3.80 16.26 7.79
C LEU A 277 2.96 17.06 6.79
N SER A 278 3.02 18.38 6.90
CA SER A 278 2.47 19.28 5.89
C SER A 278 3.13 19.07 4.52
N LEU A 279 2.51 19.57 3.45
CA LEU A 279 3.06 19.43 2.09
C LEU A 279 4.49 19.99 1.99
N ASP A 280 4.75 21.14 2.62
CA ASP A 280 6.05 21.80 2.61
C ASP A 280 7.11 20.97 3.36
N GLU A 281 6.76 20.44 4.53
CA GLU A 281 7.65 19.57 5.30
C GLU A 281 7.91 18.23 4.61
N MET A 282 6.89 17.68 3.92
CA MET A 282 7.04 16.48 3.11
C MET A 282 7.99 16.71 1.92
N GLN A 283 7.90 17.87 1.26
CA GLN A 283 8.81 18.25 0.17
C GLN A 283 10.24 18.43 0.67
N ASP A 284 10.44 19.06 1.83
CA ASP A 284 11.75 19.17 2.46
C ASP A 284 12.34 17.79 2.78
N MET A 285 11.54 16.91 3.40
CA MET A 285 11.96 15.54 3.71
C MET A 285 12.32 14.73 2.46
N LEU A 286 11.56 14.89 1.37
CA LEU A 286 11.90 14.29 0.08
C LEU A 286 13.21 14.85 -0.48
N ALA A 287 13.42 16.17 -0.41
CA ALA A 287 14.61 16.82 -0.91
C ALA A 287 15.87 16.33 -0.18
N LYS A 288 15.81 16.13 1.16
CA LYS A 288 16.92 15.54 1.94
C LYS A 288 17.24 14.09 1.54
N ALA A 289 16.27 13.37 0.98
CA ALA A 289 16.46 12.03 0.42
C ALA A 289 16.80 12.03 -1.09
N GLY A 290 16.84 13.19 -1.74
CA GLY A 290 17.13 13.34 -3.17
C GLY A 290 15.92 13.14 -4.09
N PHE A 291 14.72 13.35 -3.59
CA PHE A 291 13.47 13.23 -4.34
C PHE A 291 12.67 14.54 -4.34
N ALA A 292 11.70 14.64 -5.23
CA ALA A 292 10.71 15.71 -5.26
C ALA A 292 9.34 15.14 -5.65
N LEU A 293 8.26 15.81 -5.25
CA LEU A 293 6.92 15.55 -5.81
C LEU A 293 6.86 16.15 -7.23
N SER A 294 6.35 15.39 -8.18
CA SER A 294 6.17 15.83 -9.56
C SER A 294 4.70 15.80 -9.93
N HIS A 295 4.17 16.93 -10.39
CA HIS A 295 2.81 17.01 -10.90
C HIS A 295 2.59 16.20 -12.20
N SER A 296 3.68 15.79 -12.87
CA SER A 296 3.61 14.85 -14.01
C SER A 296 3.34 13.39 -13.59
N SER A 297 3.44 13.07 -12.30
CA SER A 297 3.25 11.72 -11.77
C SER A 297 1.90 11.58 -11.08
N LYS A 298 1.05 10.69 -11.60
CA LYS A 298 -0.24 10.36 -10.96
C LYS A 298 -0.05 9.88 -9.51
N PHE A 299 1.01 9.12 -9.25
CA PHE A 299 1.37 8.70 -7.90
C PHE A 299 1.58 9.89 -6.95
N ASP A 300 2.33 10.90 -7.36
CA ASP A 300 2.59 12.09 -6.54
C ASP A 300 1.34 12.97 -6.37
N LEU A 301 0.55 13.13 -7.44
CA LEU A 301 -0.70 13.90 -7.40
C LEU A 301 -1.73 13.29 -6.43
N ILE A 302 -1.85 11.96 -6.42
CA ILE A 302 -2.74 11.26 -5.49
C ILE A 302 -2.28 11.53 -4.05
N ILE A 303 -0.97 11.43 -3.77
CA ILE A 303 -0.45 11.70 -2.42
C ILE A 303 -0.71 13.15 -2.00
N GLU A 304 -0.42 14.10 -2.90
CA GLU A 304 -0.68 15.52 -2.67
C GLU A 304 -2.16 15.81 -2.39
N TYR A 305 -3.07 15.15 -3.11
CA TYR A 305 -4.52 15.27 -2.86
C TYR A 305 -4.87 14.85 -1.43
N PHE A 306 -4.43 13.66 -0.99
CA PHE A 306 -4.76 13.15 0.34
C PHE A 306 -4.16 14.02 1.46
N VAL A 307 -2.90 14.46 1.30
CA VAL A 307 -2.25 15.37 2.25
C VAL A 307 -3.00 16.70 2.35
N LYS A 308 -3.47 17.27 1.23
CA LYS A 308 -4.26 18.51 1.22
C LYS A 308 -5.62 18.36 1.90
N GLN A 309 -6.22 17.18 1.87
CA GLN A 309 -7.44 16.88 2.61
C GLN A 309 -7.18 16.57 4.09
N GLY A 310 -5.92 16.59 4.54
CA GLY A 310 -5.53 16.23 5.90
C GLY A 310 -5.67 14.73 6.19
N ASN A 311 -5.74 13.89 5.15
CA ASN A 311 -5.83 12.44 5.29
C ASN A 311 -4.46 11.79 5.06
N TYR A 312 -3.83 11.36 6.15
CA TYR A 312 -2.51 10.75 6.15
C TYR A 312 -2.54 9.22 6.29
N ASN A 313 -3.72 8.60 6.13
CA ASN A 313 -3.86 7.16 6.28
C ASN A 313 -3.25 6.44 5.08
N VAL A 314 -2.03 5.91 5.25
CA VAL A 314 -1.28 5.17 4.21
C VAL A 314 -2.12 4.08 3.54
N TYR A 315 -3.05 3.45 4.24
CA TYR A 315 -3.91 2.41 3.65
C TYR A 315 -4.94 2.99 2.70
N GLU A 316 -5.65 4.05 3.09
CA GLU A 316 -6.62 4.73 2.22
C GLU A 316 -5.94 5.33 1.00
N ILE A 317 -4.72 5.86 1.19
CA ILE A 317 -3.90 6.35 0.08
C ILE A 317 -3.49 5.18 -0.83
N ASN A 318 -3.03 4.06 -0.27
CA ASN A 318 -2.71 2.86 -1.04
C ASN A 318 -3.92 2.29 -1.77
N GLU A 319 -5.11 2.38 -1.19
CA GLU A 319 -6.36 2.02 -1.85
C GLU A 319 -6.59 2.87 -3.10
N ALA A 320 -6.43 4.19 -2.98
CA ALA A 320 -6.50 5.11 -4.13
C ALA A 320 -5.41 4.83 -5.17
N LEU A 321 -4.14 4.71 -4.74
CA LEU A 321 -3.02 4.42 -5.63
C LEU A 321 -3.26 3.14 -6.42
N PHE A 322 -3.76 2.09 -5.77
CA PHE A 322 -4.13 0.84 -6.41
C PHE A 322 -5.22 1.03 -7.48
N ALA A 323 -6.26 1.81 -7.19
CA ALA A 323 -7.33 2.09 -8.15
C ALA A 323 -6.86 2.86 -9.39
N PHE A 324 -5.79 3.65 -9.28
CA PHE A 324 -5.18 4.39 -10.39
C PHE A 324 -3.97 3.67 -11.02
N ASP A 325 -3.81 2.36 -10.79
CA ASP A 325 -2.70 1.53 -11.29
C ASP A 325 -1.30 2.10 -10.91
N GLN A 326 -1.18 2.72 -9.74
CA GLN A 326 0.08 3.27 -9.22
C GLN A 326 0.76 2.31 -8.24
N SER A 327 2.06 2.52 -8.02
CA SER A 327 2.81 1.78 -6.99
C SER A 327 2.32 2.14 -5.59
N LEU A 328 2.41 1.21 -4.64
CA LEU A 328 2.00 1.45 -3.25
C LEU A 328 3.10 2.09 -2.41
N ILE A 329 2.68 2.74 -1.32
CA ILE A 329 3.52 3.37 -0.30
C ILE A 329 3.70 2.40 0.87
N GLY A 330 4.93 2.30 1.37
CA GLY A 330 5.23 1.48 2.54
C GLY A 330 5.26 -0.02 2.22
N GLY A 331 6.48 -0.55 2.14
CA GLY A 331 6.84 -1.95 1.97
C GLY A 331 8.26 -2.15 2.49
#